data_AF-A0A959QJ94-F1
#
_entry.id   AF-A0A959QJ94-F1
#
_cell.length_a   1.000
_cell.length_b   1.000
_cell.length_c   1.000
_cell.angle_alpha   90.00
_cell.angle_beta   90.00
_cell.angle_gamma   90.00
#
_symmetry.space_group_name_H-M   'P 1'
#
loop_
_entity.id
_entity.type
_entity.pdbx_description
1 polymer ?
#
loop_
_entity_poly.entity_id
_entity_poly.type
_entity_poly.pdbx_seq_one_letter_code
_entity_poly.pdbx_strand_id
1 'polypeptide(L)'
;MMLLIKLLLAHFLGDFLFQSEKSVRNKEEKRIRSPHLYIHMVIHAILLIILLGSSTSFWPILGIIIISHYLIDLGKLYFQDQKNKRKAFFVDQFLHLVIIVLTAQFYEPYFDQLKISGSQLLLILLALTLLTIVSALMIRMIISIWSPQTNDSDDESLAK
;
A
#
# COMPACT_ATOMS: atom_id res chain seq x y z
N MET A 1 9.46 9.91 -14.71
CA MET A 1 9.36 10.29 -13.30
C MET A 1 7.92 10.49 -12.82
N MET A 2 7.00 11.01 -13.64
CA MET A 2 5.65 11.35 -13.17
C MET A 2 4.83 10.10 -12.86
N LEU A 3 4.96 9.06 -13.68
CA LEU A 3 4.24 7.81 -13.47
C LEU A 3 4.67 7.18 -12.14
N LEU A 4 5.98 7.11 -11.87
CA LEU A 4 6.51 6.58 -10.61
C LEU A 4 5.90 7.29 -9.38
N ILE A 5 5.87 8.63 -9.38
CA ILE A 5 5.32 9.42 -8.28
C ILE A 5 3.84 9.07 -8.05
N LYS A 6 3.05 8.98 -9.12
CA LYS A 6 1.61 8.63 -9.04
C LYS A 6 1.40 7.23 -8.50
N LEU A 7 2.19 6.25 -8.96
CA LEU A 7 2.10 4.87 -8.50
C LEU A 7 2.51 4.72 -7.03
N LEU A 8 3.60 5.38 -6.62
CA LEU A 8 4.04 5.40 -5.22
C LEU A 8 3.00 6.07 -4.32
N LEU A 9 2.42 7.19 -4.74
CA LEU A 9 1.40 7.89 -3.98
C LEU A 9 0.13 7.03 -3.83
N ALA A 10 -0.33 6.40 -4.90
CA ALA A 10 -1.47 5.46 -4.86
C ALA A 10 -1.21 4.32 -3.87
N HIS A 11 -0.03 3.70 -3.97
CA HIS A 11 0.38 2.60 -3.09
C HIS A 11 0.39 3.02 -1.62
N PHE A 12 1.11 4.10 -1.29
CA PHE A 12 1.24 4.53 0.10
C PHE A 12 -0.09 4.99 0.70
N LEU A 13 -0.93 5.69 -0.07
CA LEU A 13 -2.27 6.03 0.40
C LEU A 13 -3.11 4.77 0.64
N GLY A 14 -3.11 3.81 -0.28
CA GLY A 14 -3.87 2.57 -0.12
C GLY A 14 -3.42 1.72 1.06
N ASP A 15 -2.12 1.45 1.18
CA ASP A 15 -1.54 0.53 2.17
C ASP A 15 -1.39 1.13 3.57
N PHE A 16 -1.24 2.45 3.69
CA PHE A 16 -0.94 3.07 4.99
C PHE A 16 -2.05 3.97 5.49
N LEU A 17 -2.73 4.73 4.61
CA LEU A 17 -3.81 5.62 5.03
C LEU A 17 -5.15 4.88 5.07
N PHE A 18 -5.47 4.09 4.05
CA PHE A 18 -6.79 3.46 3.91
C PHE A 18 -6.86 2.02 4.45
N GLN A 19 -5.74 1.41 4.84
CA GLN A 19 -5.69 0.08 5.43
C GLN A 19 -5.70 0.15 6.96
N SER A 20 -6.86 -0.11 7.56
CA SER A 20 -7.03 -0.12 9.02
C SER A 20 -6.59 -1.44 9.68
N GLU A 21 -6.27 -1.40 10.98
CA GLU A 21 -5.92 -2.60 11.76
C GLU A 21 -7.05 -3.64 11.78
N LYS A 22 -8.31 -3.19 11.83
CA LYS A 22 -9.50 -4.06 11.75
C LYS A 22 -9.54 -4.83 10.43
N SER A 23 -9.22 -4.13 9.33
CA SER A 23 -9.12 -4.72 7.99
C SER A 23 -8.02 -5.77 7.95
N VAL A 24 -6.84 -5.45 8.50
CA VAL A 24 -5.70 -6.39 8.58
C VAL A 24 -6.06 -7.64 9.38
N ARG A 25 -6.63 -7.50 10.57
CA ARG A 25 -7.03 -8.65 11.41
C ARG A 25 -8.04 -9.55 10.70
N ASN A 26 -9.03 -8.96 10.02
CA ASN A 26 -9.99 -9.74 9.24
C ASN A 26 -9.35 -10.48 8.06
N LYS A 27 -8.40 -9.85 7.37
CA LYS A 27 -7.60 -10.48 6.30
C LYS A 27 -6.76 -11.64 6.84
N GLU A 28 -6.15 -11.49 8.01
CA GLU A 28 -5.34 -12.55 8.64
C GLU A 28 -6.19 -13.75 9.06
N GLU A 29 -7.39 -13.53 9.62
CA GLU A 29 -8.31 -14.59 10.05
C GLU A 29 -8.96 -15.33 8.87
N LYS A 30 -9.45 -14.60 7.87
CA LYS A 30 -10.28 -15.15 6.78
C LYS A 30 -9.51 -15.36 5.47
N ARG A 31 -8.29 -14.83 5.35
CA ARG A 31 -7.43 -14.90 4.16
C ARG A 31 -8.19 -14.49 2.89
N ILE A 32 -8.19 -15.33 1.86
CA ILE A 32 -8.90 -15.10 0.59
C ILE A 32 -10.42 -14.92 0.74
N ARG A 33 -11.01 -15.41 1.84
CA ARG A 33 -12.44 -15.24 2.14
C ARG A 33 -12.75 -13.90 2.81
N SER A 34 -11.73 -13.09 3.11
CA SER A 34 -11.93 -11.78 3.72
C SER A 34 -12.48 -10.79 2.69
N PRO A 35 -13.65 -10.17 2.91
CA PRO A 35 -14.14 -9.10 2.04
C PRO A 35 -13.19 -7.88 2.04
N HIS A 36 -12.43 -7.69 3.13
CA HIS A 36 -11.48 -6.59 3.27
C HIS A 36 -10.32 -6.67 2.28
N LEU A 37 -9.94 -7.86 1.80
CA LEU A 37 -8.94 -8.02 0.74
C LEU A 37 -9.42 -7.40 -0.57
N TYR A 38 -10.67 -7.66 -0.95
CA TYR A 38 -11.26 -7.12 -2.18
C TYR A 38 -11.55 -5.62 -2.07
N ILE A 39 -12.02 -5.15 -0.90
CA ILE A 39 -12.22 -3.72 -0.66
C ILE A 39 -10.90 -2.97 -0.79
N HIS A 40 -9.80 -3.52 -0.26
CA HIS A 40 -8.48 -2.94 -0.38
C HIS A 40 -8.01 -2.85 -1.85
N MET A 41 -8.22 -3.91 -2.62
CA MET A 41 -7.96 -3.91 -4.07
C MET A 41 -8.78 -2.84 -4.82
N VAL A 42 -10.05 -2.66 -4.47
CA VAL A 42 -10.92 -1.62 -5.05
C VAL A 42 -10.43 -0.22 -4.69
N ILE A 43 -9.97 0.01 -3.46
CA ILE A 43 -9.39 1.30 -3.05
C ILE A 43 -8.17 1.63 -3.91
N HIS A 44 -7.26 0.67 -4.11
CA HIS A 44 -6.11 0.86 -4.99
C HIS A 44 -6.54 1.15 -6.43
N ALA A 45 -7.54 0.45 -6.95
CA ALA A 45 -8.03 0.68 -8.30
C ALA A 45 -8.60 2.10 -8.46
N ILE A 46 -9.37 2.58 -7.49
CA ILE A 46 -9.92 3.94 -7.49
C ILE A 46 -8.81 4.98 -7.40
N LEU A 47 -7.84 4.80 -6.50
CA LEU A 47 -6.69 5.70 -6.36
C LEU A 47 -5.88 5.81 -7.66
N LEU A 48 -5.62 4.67 -8.29
CA LEU A 48 -4.93 4.61 -9.58
C LEU A 48 -5.74 5.30 -10.68
N ILE A 49 -7.05 5.06 -10.78
CA ILE A 49 -7.90 5.74 -11.76
C ILE A 49 -7.87 7.26 -11.55
N ILE A 50 -7.97 7.74 -10.31
CA ILE A 50 -7.92 9.17 -10.01
C ILE A 50 -6.57 9.78 -10.40
N LEU A 51 -5.47 9.11 -10.08
CA LEU A 51 -4.11 9.65 -10.31
C LEU A 51 -3.66 9.50 -11.76
N LEU A 52 -4.05 8.42 -12.45
CA LEU A 52 -3.66 8.11 -13.84
C LEU A 52 -4.66 8.64 -14.88
N GLY A 53 -5.91 8.92 -14.50
CA GLY A 53 -7.13 8.98 -15.31
C GLY A 53 -7.21 9.97 -16.48
N SER A 54 -6.10 10.63 -16.82
CA SER A 54 -6.01 11.48 -18.01
C SER A 54 -5.37 10.79 -19.23
N SER A 55 -4.82 9.58 -19.08
CA SER A 55 -4.09 8.88 -20.17
C SER A 55 -4.83 7.63 -20.65
N THR A 56 -5.19 7.54 -21.92
CA THR A 56 -5.78 6.31 -22.51
C THR A 56 -4.88 5.08 -22.38
N SER A 57 -3.58 5.27 -22.19
CA SER A 57 -2.57 4.23 -22.01
C SER A 57 -2.49 3.68 -20.57
N PHE A 58 -3.35 4.09 -19.63
CA PHE A 58 -3.25 3.64 -18.23
C PHE A 58 -3.77 2.22 -17.97
N TRP A 59 -4.62 1.66 -18.84
CA TRP A 59 -5.29 0.36 -18.58
C TRP A 59 -4.33 -0.81 -18.31
N PRO A 60 -3.24 -1.00 -19.08
CA PRO A 60 -2.26 -2.05 -18.80
C PRO A 60 -1.56 -1.84 -17.45
N ILE A 61 -1.20 -0.59 -17.13
CA ILE A 61 -0.56 -0.21 -15.87
C ILE A 61 -1.48 -0.56 -14.70
N LEU A 62 -2.76 -0.18 -14.79
CA LEU A 62 -3.76 -0.49 -13.77
C LEU A 62 -3.92 -1.99 -13.57
N GLY A 63 -4.00 -2.77 -14.65
CA GLY A 63 -4.07 -4.22 -14.57
C GLY A 63 -2.86 -4.84 -13.87
N ILE A 64 -1.65 -4.46 -14.29
CA ILE A 64 -0.40 -4.96 -13.70
C ILE A 64 -0.34 -4.64 -12.21
N ILE A 65 -0.56 -3.38 -11.82
CA ILE A 65 -0.45 -2.97 -10.42
C ILE A 65 -1.53 -3.63 -9.56
N ILE A 66 -2.78 -3.67 -10.01
CA ILE A 66 -3.88 -4.26 -9.21
C ILE A 66 -3.72 -5.76 -9.04
N ILE A 67 -3.38 -6.49 -10.11
CA ILE A 67 -3.21 -7.94 -10.06
C ILE A 67 -1.99 -8.29 -9.20
N SER A 68 -0.85 -7.62 -9.43
CA SER A 68 0.35 -7.87 -8.63
C SER A 68 0.15 -7.53 -7.16
N HIS A 69 -0.49 -6.40 -6.85
CA HIS A 69 -0.82 -5.99 -5.49
C HIS A 69 -1.66 -7.07 -4.80
N TYR A 70 -2.78 -7.47 -5.41
CA TYR A 70 -3.62 -8.54 -4.88
C TYR A 70 -2.85 -9.85 -4.64
N LEU A 71 -1.99 -10.27 -5.58
CA LEU A 71 -1.23 -11.51 -5.45
C LEU A 71 -0.17 -11.44 -4.34
N ILE A 72 0.51 -10.30 -4.19
CA ILE A 72 1.51 -10.10 -3.13
C ILE A 72 0.81 -10.09 -1.76
N ASP A 73 -0.26 -9.31 -1.64
CA ASP A 73 -1.05 -9.16 -0.42
C ASP A 73 -1.68 -10.51 0.00
N LEU A 74 -2.17 -11.30 -0.98
CA LEU A 74 -2.64 -12.66 -0.76
C LEU A 74 -1.52 -13.61 -0.34
N GLY A 75 -0.38 -13.57 -1.04
CA GLY A 75 0.79 -14.38 -0.74
C GLY A 75 1.27 -14.15 0.70
N LYS A 76 1.34 -12.88 1.13
CA LYS A 76 1.62 -12.50 2.52
C LYS A 76 0.67 -13.20 3.49
N LEU A 77 -0.64 -13.20 3.24
CA LEU A 77 -1.62 -13.84 4.14
C LEU A 77 -1.43 -15.37 4.30
N TYR A 78 -0.82 -16.03 3.32
CA TYR A 78 -0.54 -17.47 3.38
C TYR A 78 0.83 -17.80 3.98
N PHE A 79 1.84 -16.96 3.75
CA PHE A 79 3.20 -17.18 4.27
C PHE A 79 3.45 -16.53 5.63
N GLN A 80 2.60 -15.60 6.05
CA GLN A 80 2.72 -14.93 7.33
C GLN A 80 2.25 -15.82 8.49
N ASP A 81 3.04 -15.84 9.55
CA ASP A 81 2.72 -16.39 10.86
C ASP A 81 3.07 -15.37 11.98
N GLN A 82 2.78 -15.73 13.23
CA GLN A 82 3.01 -14.84 14.37
C GLN A 82 4.50 -14.53 14.63
N LYS A 83 5.40 -15.42 14.20
CA LYS A 83 6.85 -15.28 14.40
C LYS A 83 7.48 -14.41 13.31
N ASN A 84 6.97 -14.47 12.09
CA ASN A 84 7.53 -13.82 10.92
C ASN A 84 6.76 -12.57 10.47
N LYS A 85 5.63 -12.21 11.11
CA LYS A 85 4.74 -11.08 10.76
C LYS A 85 5.45 -9.81 10.32
N ARG A 86 6.47 -9.38 11.06
CA ARG A 86 7.27 -8.20 10.71
C ARG A 86 8.08 -8.38 9.42
N LYS A 87 8.77 -9.52 9.28
CA LYS A 87 9.53 -9.84 8.07
C LYS A 87 8.59 -9.94 6.86
N ALA A 88 7.43 -10.58 7.03
CA ALA A 88 6.40 -10.67 6.00
C ALA A 88 5.92 -9.28 5.56
N PHE A 89 5.71 -8.35 6.49
CA PHE A 89 5.38 -6.95 6.17
C PHE A 89 6.47 -6.24 5.34
N PHE A 90 7.75 -6.36 5.71
CA PHE A 90 8.81 -5.70 4.94
C PHE A 90 9.03 -6.32 3.56
N VAL A 91 8.94 -7.65 3.45
CA VAL A 91 9.02 -8.36 2.17
C VAL A 91 7.84 -7.95 1.27
N ASP A 92 6.64 -7.90 1.82
CA ASP A 92 5.44 -7.43 1.16
C ASP A 92 5.60 -6.02 0.58
N GLN A 93 6.02 -5.04 1.40
CA GLN A 93 6.26 -3.67 0.92
C GLN A 93 7.37 -3.59 -0.13
N PHE A 94 8.44 -4.38 0.03
CA PHE A 94 9.52 -4.44 -0.95
C PHE A 94 9.04 -4.96 -2.31
N LEU A 95 8.26 -6.05 -2.33
CA LEU A 95 7.74 -6.62 -3.57
C LEU A 95 6.82 -5.65 -4.30
N HIS A 96 5.94 -4.94 -3.58
CA HIS A 96 5.11 -3.90 -4.17
C HIS A 96 5.95 -2.80 -4.81
N LEU A 97 6.97 -2.30 -4.11
CA LEU A 97 7.88 -1.27 -4.64
C LEU A 97 8.63 -1.75 -5.87
N VAL A 98 9.08 -3.01 -5.91
CA VAL A 98 9.73 -3.60 -7.10
C VAL A 98 8.78 -3.56 -8.30
N ILE A 99 7.54 -4.01 -8.14
CA ILE A 99 6.57 -4.00 -9.25
C ILE A 99 6.25 -2.57 -9.70
N ILE A 100 6.10 -1.64 -8.76
CA ILE A 100 5.86 -0.22 -9.07
C ILE A 100 7.02 0.37 -9.87
N VAL A 101 8.26 0.14 -9.44
CA VAL A 101 9.45 0.68 -10.11
C VAL A 101 9.60 0.09 -11.51
N LEU A 102 9.46 -1.24 -11.65
CA LEU A 102 9.55 -1.91 -12.96
C LEU A 102 8.46 -1.43 -13.92
N THR A 103 7.22 -1.35 -13.44
CA THR A 103 6.08 -0.87 -14.23
C THR A 103 6.29 0.57 -14.65
N ALA A 104 6.73 1.44 -13.72
CA ALA A 104 7.01 2.83 -14.03
C ALA A 104 8.13 2.95 -15.07
N GLN A 105 9.25 2.27 -14.90
CA GLN A 105 10.38 2.34 -15.84
C GLN A 105 9.99 1.88 -17.25
N PHE A 106 9.19 0.82 -17.36
CA PHE A 106 8.76 0.29 -18.66
C PHE A 106 7.72 1.18 -19.35
N TYR A 107 6.75 1.71 -18.61
CA TYR A 107 5.62 2.45 -19.19
C TYR A 107 5.79 3.96 -19.22
N GLU A 108 6.75 4.56 -18.49
CA GLU A 108 6.97 6.00 -18.50
C GLU A 108 7.17 6.60 -19.89
N PRO A 109 7.93 5.98 -20.83
CA PRO A 109 8.10 6.53 -22.18
C PRO A 109 6.80 6.62 -22.99
N TYR A 110 5.84 5.75 -22.68
CA TYR A 110 4.53 5.67 -23.36
C TYR A 110 3.44 6.45 -22.63
N PHE A 111 3.76 6.97 -21.45
CA PHE A 111 2.82 7.73 -20.64
C PHE A 111 2.85 9.19 -21.11
N ASP A 112 2.03 9.47 -22.14
CA ASP A 112 1.89 10.81 -22.70
C ASP A 112 1.56 11.82 -21.60
N GLN A 113 2.53 12.69 -21.36
CA GLN A 113 2.42 13.80 -20.44
C GLN A 113 1.54 14.85 -21.09
N LEU A 114 0.21 14.73 -20.94
CA LEU A 114 -0.57 15.95 -20.74
C LEU A 114 0.15 16.66 -19.59
N LYS A 115 0.78 17.79 -19.91
CA LYS A 115 1.54 18.64 -18.97
C LYS A 115 0.56 19.16 -17.91
N ILE A 116 0.13 18.30 -17.01
CA ILE A 116 -0.63 18.69 -15.84
C ILE A 116 0.36 19.46 -14.98
N SER A 117 0.08 20.74 -14.82
CA SER A 117 0.79 21.75 -14.02
C SER A 117 0.89 21.43 -12.51
N GLY A 118 0.73 20.16 -12.12
CA GLY A 118 0.61 19.69 -10.73
C GLY A 118 1.74 18.75 -10.27
N SER A 119 2.87 18.68 -10.99
CA SER A 119 4.01 17.85 -10.61
C SER A 119 4.53 18.15 -9.19
N GLN A 120 4.57 19.43 -8.82
CA GLN A 120 4.99 19.88 -7.48
C GLN A 120 4.00 19.48 -6.39
N LEU A 121 2.70 19.60 -6.64
CA LEU A 121 1.67 19.20 -5.67
C LEU A 121 1.74 17.69 -5.39
N LEU A 122 1.86 16.86 -6.43
CA LEU A 122 1.98 15.41 -6.26
C LEU A 122 3.24 15.02 -5.48
N LEU A 123 4.37 15.70 -5.73
CA LEU A 123 5.59 15.52 -4.95
C LEU A 123 5.42 15.93 -3.49
N ILE A 124 4.77 17.07 -3.23
CA ILE A 124 4.48 17.53 -1.85
C ILE A 124 3.57 16.52 -1.15
N LEU A 125 2.51 16.04 -1.81
CA LEU A 125 1.63 15.03 -1.24
C LEU A 125 2.38 13.73 -0.92
N LEU A 126 3.21 13.25 -1.84
CA LEU A 126 4.03 12.06 -1.61
C LEU A 126 5.01 12.27 -0.44
N ALA A 127 5.67 13.42 -0.38
CA ALA A 127 6.57 13.76 0.72
C ALA A 127 5.85 13.81 2.07
N LEU A 128 4.66 14.41 2.12
CA LEU A 128 3.83 14.46 3.33
C LEU A 128 3.41 13.06 3.75
N THR A 129 2.90 12.23 2.84
CA THR A 129 2.50 10.84 3.14
C THR A 129 3.67 10.03 3.69
N LEU A 130 4.86 10.16 3.08
CA LEU A 130 6.07 9.47 3.52
C LEU A 130 6.50 9.92 4.93
N LEU A 131 6.58 11.23 5.15
CA LEU A 131 7.11 11.80 6.39
C LEU A 131 6.16 11.60 7.58
N THR A 132 4.86 11.57 7.33
CA THR A 132 3.85 11.43 8.39
C THR A 132 3.48 9.98 8.62
N ILE A 133 2.70 9.39 7.73
CA ILE A 133 2.00 8.12 7.98
C ILE A 133 2.94 6.93 7.77
N VAL A 134 3.69 6.92 6.66
CA VAL A 134 4.59 5.79 6.34
C VAL A 134 5.69 5.70 7.39
N SER A 135 6.34 6.84 7.71
CA SER A 135 7.40 6.87 8.73
C SER A 135 6.87 6.46 10.11
N ALA A 136 5.71 6.95 10.54
CA ALA A 136 5.11 6.56 11.83
C ALA A 136 4.85 5.04 11.90
N LEU A 137 4.30 4.45 10.84
CA LEU A 137 4.06 3.00 10.79
C LEU A 137 5.37 2.21 10.78
N MET A 138 6.37 2.64 10.02
CA MET A 138 7.68 1.99 9.98
C MET A 138 8.38 2.02 11.34
N ILE A 139 8.36 3.16 12.02
CA ILE A 139 8.90 3.30 13.38
C ILE A 139 8.17 2.36 14.34
N ARG A 140 6.83 2.31 14.29
CA ARG A 140 6.03 1.39 15.12
C ARG A 140 6.39 -0.08 14.87
N MET A 141 6.56 -0.47 13.61
CA MET A 141 6.96 -1.82 13.22
C MET A 141 8.37 -2.17 13.73
N ILE A 142 9.31 -1.23 13.67
CA ILE A 142 10.67 -1.40 14.19
C ILE A 142 10.66 -1.47 15.72
N ILE A 143 9.99 -0.55 16.42
CA ILE A 143 9.93 -0.53 17.90
C ILE A 143 9.29 -1.79 18.46
N SER A 144 8.31 -2.38 17.76
CA SER A 144 7.68 -3.63 18.17
C SER A 144 8.67 -4.81 18.33
N ILE A 145 9.92 -4.68 17.87
CA ILE A 145 11.02 -5.63 18.13
C ILE A 145 11.32 -5.76 19.63
N TRP A 146 11.25 -4.65 20.37
CA TRP A 146 11.63 -4.58 21.78
C TRP A 146 10.44 -4.50 22.73
N SER A 147 9.23 -4.29 22.21
CA SER A 147 8.00 -4.34 23.02
C SER A 147 7.61 -5.79 23.27
N PRO A 148 7.38 -6.21 24.53
CA PRO A 148 6.66 -7.44 24.82
C PRO A 148 5.32 -7.40 24.08
N GLN A 149 4.88 -8.54 23.55
CA GLN A 149 3.50 -8.67 23.09
C GLN A 149 2.62 -8.61 24.35
N THR A 150 2.00 -7.47 24.61
CA THR A 150 0.87 -7.43 25.54
C THR A 150 -0.22 -8.27 24.88
N ASN A 151 -0.56 -9.39 25.49
CA ASN A 151 -1.78 -10.12 25.14
C ASN A 151 -2.95 -9.24 25.61
N ASP A 152 -3.29 -8.22 24.84
CA ASP A 152 -4.50 -7.42 25.10
C ASP A 152 -5.69 -8.22 24.56
N SER A 153 -5.97 -9.33 25.24
CA SER A 153 -7.31 -9.89 25.35
C SER A 153 -8.05 -9.06 26.39
N ASP A 154 -8.95 -8.21 25.90
CA ASP A 154 -10.05 -7.55 26.61
C ASP A 154 -9.73 -6.71 27.87
N ASP A 155 -10.27 -5.50 27.85
CA ASP A 155 -10.34 -4.51 28.94
C ASP A 155 -9.02 -3.83 29.38
N GLU A 156 -8.73 -2.68 28.77
CA GLU A 156 -8.36 -1.51 29.56
C GLU A 156 -9.03 -0.25 28.99
N SER A 157 -10.26 -0.05 29.46
CA SER A 157 -10.78 1.27 29.76
C SER A 157 -9.76 2.02 30.63
N LEU A 158 -8.99 2.92 30.02
CA LEU A 158 -8.36 4.03 30.72
C LEU A 158 -8.80 5.35 30.09
N ALA A 159 -9.88 5.86 30.66
CA ALA A 159 -10.09 7.26 31.02
C ALA A 159 -9.73 8.36 30.00
N LYS A 160 -10.81 8.96 29.46
CA LYS A 160 -10.96 10.34 28.93
C LYS A 160 -10.14 10.75 27.69
#